data_AF-A0A8S3B103-F1
#
_entry.id   AF-A0A8S3B103-F1
#
_cell.length_a   1.000
_cell.length_b   1.000
_cell.length_c   1.000
_cell.angle_alpha   90.00
_cell.angle_beta   90.00
_cell.angle_gamma   90.00
#
_symmetry.space_group_name_H-M   'P 1'
#
loop_
_entity.id
_entity.type
_entity.pdbx_description
1 polymer ?
#
loop_
_entity_poly.entity_id
_entity_poly.type
_entity_poly.pdbx_seq_one_letter_code
_entity_poly.pdbx_strand_id
1 'polypeptide(L)' 'YNLLRSASIKVVRHLGISGACSVQLALNPLSSECYIIKVNARLSRSSAFASKATGYPLAFITAKLALGLNLVELTNNITN' A
#
# COMPACT_ATOMS: atom_id res chain seq x y z
N TYR A 1 0.81 12.59 -9.95
CA TYR A 1 1.11 11.79 -8.74
C TYR A 1 -0.08 11.67 -7.78
N ASN A 2 -0.66 12.78 -7.29
CA ASN A 2 -1.75 12.74 -6.30
C ASN A 2 -3.02 12.01 -6.77
N LEU A 3 -3.32 12.00 -8.06
CA LEU A 3 -4.46 11.27 -8.64
C LEU A 3 -4.37 9.76 -8.38
N LEU A 4 -3.24 9.13 -8.70
CA LEU A 4 -3.00 7.70 -8.49
C LEU A 4 -3.02 7.34 -7.00
N ARG A 5 -2.43 8.19 -6.16
CA ARG A 5 -2.42 8.01 -4.70
C ARG A 5 -3.85 8.00 -4.14
N SER A 6 -4.65 9.01 -4.49
CA SER A 6 -6.04 9.10 -4.02
C SER A 6 -6.89 7.95 -4.54
N ALA A 7 -6.69 7.51 -5.79
CA ALA A 7 -7.36 6.33 -6.33
C ALA A 7 -7.04 5.07 -5.52
N SER A 8 -5.75 4.79 -5.27
CA SER A 8 -5.32 3.64 -4.46
C SER A 8 -5.93 3.66 -3.05
N ILE A 9 -5.95 4.81 -2.38
CA ILE A 9 -6.54 4.93 -1.03
C ILE A 9 -8.06 4.68 -1.07
N LYS A 10 -8.77 5.20 -2.08
CA LYS A 10 -10.22 4.98 -2.24
C LYS A 10 -10.53 3.49 -2.43
N VAL A 11 -9.77 2.81 -3.28
CA VAL A 11 -9.93 1.37 -3.56
C VAL A 11 -9.70 0.53 -2.31
N VAL A 12 -8.59 0.78 -1.60
CA VAL A 12 -8.25 0.03 -0.38
C VAL A 12 -9.32 0.20 0.71
N ARG A 13 -9.83 1.44 0.89
CA ARG A 13 -10.91 1.72 1.84
C ARG A 13 -12.23 1.09 1.44
N HIS A 14 -12.59 1.15 0.16
CA HIS A 14 -13.84 0.58 -0.35
C HIS A 14 -13.86 -0.95 -0.21
N LEU A 15 -12.70 -1.61 -0.37
CA LEU A 15 -12.55 -3.05 -0.18
C LEU A 15 -12.38 -3.47 1.29
N GLY A 16 -12.31 -2.52 2.23
CA GLY A 16 -12.15 -2.82 3.66
C GLY A 16 -10.83 -3.51 4.00
N ILE A 17 -9.77 -3.30 3.23
CA ILE A 17 -8.51 -4.01 3.43
C ILE A 17 -7.76 -3.39 4.62
N SER A 18 -7.53 -4.20 5.66
CA SER A 18 -6.67 -3.86 6.80
C SER A 18 -5.35 -4.65 6.72
N GLY A 19 -4.27 -3.97 6.33
CA GLY A 19 -2.94 -4.57 6.15
C GLY A 19 -2.26 -4.19 4.83
N ALA A 20 -1.26 -4.97 4.40
CA ALA A 20 -0.56 -4.73 3.15
C ALA A 20 -1.42 -5.03 1.91
N CYS A 21 -1.46 -4.07 1.00
CA CYS A 21 -2.11 -4.19 -0.30
C CYS A 21 -1.24 -3.58 -1.40
N SER A 22 -1.29 -4.15 -2.61
CA SER A 22 -0.73 -3.54 -3.81
C SER A 22 -1.83 -3.27 -4.85
N VAL A 23 -1.83 -2.06 -5.39
CA VAL A 23 -2.75 -1.61 -6.44
C VAL A 23 -1.93 -1.31 -7.69
N GLN A 24 -2.31 -1.93 -8.80
CA GLN A 24 -1.72 -1.68 -10.12
C GLN A 24 -2.67 -0.82 -10.94
N LEU A 25 -2.15 0.31 -11.42
CA LEU A 25 -2.89 1.33 -12.15
C LEU A 25 -2.25 1.53 -13.53
N ALA A 26 -3.08 1.76 -14.55
CA ALA A 26 -2.64 2.26 -15.85
C ALA A 26 -3.06 3.73 -15.96
N LEU A 27 -2.10 4.61 -16.28
CA LEU A 27 -2.36 6.02 -16.58
C LEU A 27 -2.15 6.21 -18.08
N ASN A 28 -3.12 6.83 -18.75
CA ASN A 28 -2.96 7.20 -20.15
C ASN A 28 -1.86 8.30 -20.27
N PRO A 29 -0.86 8.18 -21.15
CA PRO A 29 0.17 9.21 -21.30
C PRO A 29 -0.34 10.48 -22.00
N LEU A 30 -1.44 10.39 -22.76
CA LEU A 30 -2.01 11.48 -23.55
C LEU A 30 -3.24 12.12 -22.89
N SER A 31 -3.82 11.45 -21.89
CA SER A 31 -5.00 11.94 -21.16
C SER A 31 -4.82 11.77 -19.64
N SER A 32 -5.64 12.44 -18.84
CA SER A 32 -5.61 12.26 -17.37
C SER A 32 -6.43 11.06 -16.88
N GLU A 33 -6.73 10.11 -17.77
CA GLU A 33 -7.50 8.92 -17.44
C GLU A 33 -6.65 7.85 -16.77
N CYS A 34 -7.15 7.32 -15.66
CA CYS A 34 -6.51 6.24 -14.92
C CYS A 34 -7.46 5.07 -14.79
N TYR A 35 -6.93 3.87 -15.05
CA TYR A 35 -7.64 2.60 -14.96
C TYR A 35 -7.01 1.73 -13.89
N ILE A 36 -7.83 1.00 -13.13
CA ILE A 36 -7.36 0.01 -12.16
C ILE A 36 -7.21 -1.33 -12.88
N ILE A 37 -6.00 -1.88 -12.91
CA ILE A 37 -5.74 -3.17 -13.54
C ILE A 37 -6.01 -4.29 -12.54
N LYS A 38 -5.44 -4.18 -11.34
CA LYS A 38 -5.47 -5.25 -10.34
C LYS A 38 -5.24 -4.72 -8.93
N VAL A 39 -5.88 -5.38 -7.97
CA VAL A 39 -5.63 -5.22 -6.54
C VAL A 39 -5.17 -6.56 -5.98
N ASN A 40 -4.09 -6.58 -5.20
CA ASN A 40 -3.70 -7.74 -4.39
C ASN A 40 -3.81 -7.35 -2.92
N ALA A 41 -4.77 -7.92 -2.20
CA ALA A 41 -4.95 -7.73 -0.76
C ALA A 41 -4.04 -8.65 0.07
N ARG A 42 -2.76 -8.74 -0.31
CA ARG A 42 -1.75 -9.54 0.40
C ARG A 42 -0.35 -9.00 0.17
N LEU A 43 0.59 -9.46 0.99
CA LEU A 43 2.01 -9.30 0.72
C LEU A 43 2.36 -9.93 -0.64
N SER A 44 3.13 -9.18 -1.42
CA SER A 44 3.54 -9.56 -2.76
C SER A 44 5.04 -9.37 -2.93
N ARG A 45 5.61 -9.90 -4.02
CA ARG A 45 7.01 -9.65 -4.40
C ARG A 45 7.32 -8.15 -4.45
N SER A 46 6.40 -7.35 -4.96
CA SER A 46 6.52 -5.88 -4.98
C SER A 46 6.53 -5.27 -3.58
N SER A 47 5.78 -5.84 -2.63
CA SER A 47 5.80 -5.40 -1.23
C SER A 47 7.15 -5.70 -0.56
N ALA A 48 7.75 -6.87 -0.83
CA ALA A 48 9.08 -7.20 -0.33
C ALA A 48 10.15 -6.27 -0.93
N PHE A 49 10.06 -6.00 -2.24
CA PHE A 49 10.93 -5.01 -2.89
C PHE A 49 10.76 -3.62 -2.28
N ALA A 50 9.54 -3.14 -2.11
CA ALA A 50 9.25 -1.84 -1.50
C ALA A 50 9.80 -1.74 -0.08
N SER A 51 9.66 -2.81 0.72
CA SER A 51 10.22 -2.88 2.06
C SER A 51 11.74 -2.72 2.08
N LYS A 52 12.43 -3.35 1.13
CA LYS A 52 13.89 -3.22 1.00
C LYS A 52 14.31 -1.85 0.45
N ALA A 53 13.54 -1.29 -0.48
CA ALA A 53 13.82 0.01 -1.09
C ALA A 53 13.61 1.19 -0.13
N THR A 54 12.63 1.11 0.76
CA THR A 54 12.34 2.17 1.76
C THR A 54 12.95 1.90 3.13
N GLY A 55 13.45 0.69 3.37
CA GLY A 55 13.77 0.16 4.69
C GLY A 55 12.54 -0.27 5.50
N TYR A 56 11.32 0.17 5.13
CA TYR A 56 10.12 0.03 5.96
C TYR A 56 9.65 -1.42 6.02
N PRO A 57 9.60 -2.08 7.20
CA PRO A 57 9.31 -3.50 7.31
C PRO A 57 7.81 -3.79 7.15
N LEU A 58 7.31 -3.72 5.90
CA LEU A 58 5.89 -3.85 5.56
C LEU A 58 5.24 -5.13 6.10
N ALA A 59 5.95 -6.26 6.06
CA ALA A 59 5.43 -7.53 6.57
C ALA A 59 5.24 -7.51 8.10
N PHE A 60 6.20 -6.96 8.84
CA PHE A 60 6.15 -6.82 10.29
C PHE A 60 5.02 -5.89 10.73
N ILE A 61 4.89 -4.75 10.06
CA ILE A 61 3.81 -3.79 10.31
C ILE A 61 2.45 -4.40 10.01
N THR A 62 2.32 -5.14 8.90
CA THR A 62 1.08 -5.84 8.53
C THR A 62 0.68 -6.88 9.57
N ALA A 63 1.64 -7.65 10.09
CA ALA A 63 1.38 -8.62 11.16
C ALA A 63 0.87 -7.94 12.44
N LYS A 64 1.44 -6.80 12.81
CA LYS A 64 0.99 -6.02 13.97
C LYS A 64 -0.41 -5.43 13.75
N LEU A 65 -0.70 -4.92 12.56
CA LEU A 65 -2.05 -4.46 12.19
C LEU A 65 -3.08 -5.59 12.29
N ALA A 66 -2.71 -6.81 11.90
CA ALA A 66 -3.58 -7.98 12.01
C ALA A 66 -3.89 -8.38 13.47
N LEU A 67 -3.03 -7.98 14.43
CA LEU A 67 -3.26 -8.14 15.87
C LEU A 67 -4.11 -7.00 16.48
N GLY A 68 -4.59 -6.06 15.67
CA GLY A 68 -5.42 -4.94 16.12
C GLY A 68 -4.66 -3.71 16.60
N LEU A 69 -3.33 -3.69 16.44
CA LEU A 69 -2.51 -2.50 16.74
C LEU A 69 -2.75 -1.42 15.68
N ASN A 70 -2.76 -0.15 16.08
CA ASN A 70 -2.91 0.95 15.13
C ASN A 70 -1.57 1.40 14.55
N LEU A 71 -1.57 1.91 13.31
CA LEU A 71 -0.36 2.46 12.68
C LEU A 71 0.32 3.56 13.52
N VAL A 72 -0.45 4.31 14.31
CA VAL A 72 0.06 5.40 15.18
C VAL A 72 0.85 4.86 16.38
N GLU A 73 0.55 3.64 16.82
CA GLU A 73 1.24 2.98 17.94
C GLU A 73 2.55 2.31 17.50
N LEU A 74 2.78 2.21 16.19
CA LEU A 74 3.96 1.54 15.63
C LEU A 74 5.11 2.51 15.43
N THR A 75 6.20 2.28 16.17
CA THR A 75 7.45 3.02 16.00
C THR A 75 8.14 2.65 14.68
N ASN A 76 8.60 3.67 13.95
CA ASN A 76 9.36 3.49 12.74
C ASN A 76 10.86 3.45 13.04
N ASN A 77 11.47 2.27 12.95
CA ASN A 77 12.89 2.07 13.28
C ASN A 77 13.88 2.69 12.28
N ILE A 78 13.44 3.30 11.17
CA ILE A 78 14.34 3.84 10.12
C ILE A 78 14.50 5.36 10.21
N THR A 79 13.48 6.04 10.72
CA THR A 79 13.46 7.51 10.84
C THR A 79 13.65 7.99 12.29
N ASN A 80 13.92 7.05 13.21
CA ASN A 80 14.21 7.31 14.62
C ASN A 80 15.71 7.30 14.88
#